data_AF-A0A2U1AUZ5-F1
#
_entry.id   AF-A0A2U1AUZ5-F1
#
_cell.length_a   1.000
_cell.length_b   1.000
_cell.length_c   1.000
_cell.angle_alpha   90.00
_cell.angle_beta   90.00
_cell.angle_gamma   90.00
#
_symmetry.space_group_name_H-M   'P 1'
#
loop_
_entity.id
_entity.type
_entity.pdbx_description
1 polymer ?
#
loop_
_entity_poly.entity_id
_entity_poly.type
_entity_poly.pdbx_seq_one_letter_code
_entity_poly.pdbx_strand_id
1 'polypeptide(L)'
;MADEMEFWDEDRYMELNTYFRIKIQGMVDSDPYIRDLQKSESGLQLTDLINRMSDRDQKLWEEFIKLDRIKLHLDMQNHLEGKGTPYSPRHGFGGVSSEADDSASPW
;
A
#
# COMPACT_ATOMS: atom_id res chain seq x y z
N MET A 1 23.03 5.98 9.46
CA MET A 1 21.83 5.83 8.61
C MET A 1 21.76 4.37 8.12
N ALA A 2 21.71 3.41 9.05
CA ALA A 2 21.70 1.97 8.74
C ALA A 2 20.55 1.22 9.44
N ASP A 3 19.94 1.80 10.47
CA ASP A 3 18.91 1.14 11.28
C ASP A 3 17.51 1.05 10.66
N GLU A 4 17.11 1.91 9.71
CA GLU A 4 15.70 1.93 9.25
C GLU A 4 15.30 0.74 8.36
N MET A 5 16.26 0.04 7.75
CA MET A 5 15.98 -1.17 6.96
C MET A 5 15.83 -2.43 7.80
N GLU A 6 16.39 -2.46 9.03
CA GLU A 6 16.27 -3.61 9.94
C GLU A 6 14.86 -3.76 10.54
N PHE A 7 14.00 -2.75 10.40
CA PHE A 7 12.63 -2.77 10.92
C PHE A 7 11.56 -3.09 9.86
N TRP A 8 11.96 -3.53 8.66
CA TRP A 8 10.98 -4.04 7.71
C TRP A 8 10.40 -5.37 8.19
N ASP A 9 9.20 -5.30 8.75
CA ASP A 9 8.42 -6.46 9.18
C ASP A 9 7.29 -6.71 8.17
N GLU A 10 7.56 -7.63 7.23
CA GLU A 10 6.63 -7.97 6.15
C GLU A 10 5.33 -8.59 6.68
N ASP A 11 5.42 -9.51 7.65
CA ASP A 11 4.27 -10.15 8.28
C ASP A 11 3.37 -9.10 8.93
N ARG A 12 3.97 -8.15 9.68
CA ARG A 12 3.25 -7.05 10.30
C ARG A 12 2.61 -6.11 9.28
N TYR A 13 3.31 -5.81 8.19
CA TYR A 13 2.77 -5.00 7.10
C TYR A 13 1.56 -5.67 6.44
N MET A 14 1.65 -6.98 6.15
CA MET A 14 0.54 -7.73 5.57
C MET A 14 -0.66 -7.82 6.51
N GLU A 15 -0.42 -8.03 7.80
CA GLU A 15 -1.47 -8.05 8.83
C GLU A 15 -2.20 -6.70 8.88
N LEU A 16 -1.46 -5.59 8.98
CA LEU A 16 -2.04 -4.25 9.01
C LEU A 16 -2.76 -3.90 7.71
N ASN A 17 -2.19 -4.23 6.55
CA ASN A 17 -2.83 -3.99 5.25
C ASN A 17 -4.17 -4.74 5.13
N THR A 18 -4.20 -6.01 5.55
CA THR A 18 -5.41 -6.83 5.55
C THR A 18 -6.44 -6.29 6.54
N TYR A 19 -6.00 -5.93 7.75
CA TYR A 19 -6.85 -5.31 8.77
C TYR A 19 -7.52 -4.03 8.25
N PHE A 20 -6.73 -3.10 7.69
CA PHE A 20 -7.27 -1.84 7.18
C PHE A 20 -8.17 -2.05 5.97
N ARG A 21 -7.86 -2.97 5.06
CA ARG A 21 -8.76 -3.31 3.93
C ARG A 21 -10.13 -3.76 4.41
N ILE A 22 -10.17 -4.71 5.35
CA ILE A 22 -11.43 -5.24 5.90
C ILE A 22 -12.18 -4.13 6.65
N LYS A 23 -11.47 -3.34 7.46
CA LYS A 23 -12.04 -2.25 8.26
C LYS A 23 -12.66 -1.17 7.39
N ILE A 24 -11.92 -0.68 6.40
CA ILE A 24 -12.37 0.34 5.45
C ILE A 24 -13.58 -0.17 4.68
N GLN A 25 -13.53 -1.41 4.19
CA GLN A 25 -14.66 -1.99 3.47
C GLN A 25 -15.91 -2.09 4.36
N GLY A 26 -15.76 -2.56 5.59
CA GLY A 26 -16.85 -2.57 6.57
C GLY A 26 -17.41 -1.18 6.85
N MET A 27 -16.57 -0.15 6.93
CA MET A 27 -17.02 1.24 7.11
C MET A 27 -17.76 1.78 5.88
N VAL A 28 -17.27 1.49 4.67
CA VAL A 28 -17.93 1.90 3.41
C VAL A 28 -19.30 1.23 3.27
N ASP A 29 -19.42 -0.05 3.63
CA ASP A 29 -20.67 -0.79 3.53
C ASP A 29 -21.67 -0.41 4.64
N SER A 30 -21.18 -0.09 5.84
CA SER A 30 -22.03 0.16 7.01
C SER A 30 -22.41 1.63 7.21
N ASP A 31 -21.57 2.58 6.80
CA ASP A 31 -21.81 4.02 7.04
C ASP A 31 -22.46 4.68 5.81
N PRO A 32 -23.75 5.05 5.89
CA PRO A 32 -24.46 5.68 4.78
C PRO A 32 -23.86 7.03 4.39
N TYR A 33 -23.16 7.72 5.31
CA TYR A 33 -22.49 8.99 5.02
C TYR A 33 -21.23 8.78 4.19
N ILE A 34 -20.48 7.70 4.44
CA ILE A 34 -19.29 7.34 3.66
C ILE A 34 -19.70 6.90 2.25
N ARG A 35 -20.80 6.17 2.14
CA ARG A 35 -21.39 5.81 0.84
C ARG A 35 -21.88 7.02 0.04
N ASP A 36 -22.33 8.08 0.71
CA ASP A 36 -22.73 9.33 0.07
C ASP A 36 -21.51 10.16 -0.38
N LEU A 37 -20.48 10.23 0.47
CA LEU A 37 -19.17 10.82 0.14
C LEU A 37 -18.50 10.14 -1.05
N GLN A 38 -18.63 8.81 -1.17
CA GLN A 38 -18.12 8.07 -2.33
C GLN A 38 -18.77 8.52 -3.65
N LYS A 39 -20.01 9.03 -3.60
CA LYS A 39 -20.74 9.55 -4.76
C LYS A 39 -20.51 11.05 -5.00
N SER A 40 -19.88 11.75 -4.05
CA SER A 40 -19.52 13.16 -4.18
C SER A 40 -18.37 13.33 -5.19
N GLU A 41 -18.38 14.42 -5.96
CA GLU A 41 -17.32 14.79 -6.91
C GLU A 41 -15.94 14.91 -6.25
N SER A 42 -15.88 15.21 -4.94
CA SER A 42 -14.63 15.31 -4.19
C SER A 42 -13.96 13.96 -3.94
N GLY A 43 -14.70 12.86 -4.09
CA GLY A 43 -14.23 11.51 -3.79
C GLY A 43 -14.01 11.27 -2.30
N LEU A 44 -14.06 10.00 -1.90
CA LEU A 44 -13.79 9.59 -0.53
C LEU A 44 -12.28 9.59 -0.29
N GLN A 45 -11.77 10.52 0.52
CA GLN A 45 -10.37 10.52 0.92
C GLN A 45 -10.15 9.50 2.04
N LEU A 46 -9.06 8.75 1.95
CA LEU A 46 -8.69 7.76 2.96
C LEU A 46 -8.49 8.42 4.34
N THR A 47 -7.97 9.64 4.38
CA THR A 47 -7.77 10.41 5.61
C THR A 47 -9.08 10.65 6.36
N ASP A 48 -10.18 10.88 5.66
CA ASP A 48 -11.50 11.11 6.27
C ASP A 48 -12.07 9.84 6.91
N LEU A 49 -11.79 8.67 6.32
CA LEU A 49 -12.10 7.37 6.93
C LEU A 49 -11.28 7.15 8.21
N ILE A 50 -9.98 7.39 8.15
CA ILE A 50 -9.08 7.18 9.30
C ILE A 50 -9.44 8.10 10.47
N ASN A 51 -9.78 9.36 10.20
CA ASN A 51 -10.22 10.31 11.23
C ASN A 51 -11.51 9.86 11.96
N ARG A 52 -12.32 9.00 11.33
CA ARG A 52 -13.53 8.41 11.92
C ARG A 52 -13.26 7.10 12.65
N MET A 53 -12.08 6.52 12.50
CA MET A 53 -11.70 5.31 13.24
C MET A 53 -11.31 5.66 14.68
N SER A 54 -11.22 4.63 15.52
CA SER A 54 -10.81 4.79 16.92
C SER A 54 -9.36 5.28 17.04
N ASP A 55 -9.00 5.92 18.16
CA ASP A 55 -7.62 6.35 18.43
C ASP A 55 -6.60 5.19 18.33
N ARG A 56 -7.05 3.97 18.68
CA ARG A 56 -6.23 2.76 18.53
C ARG A 56 -5.95 2.45 17.06
N ASP A 57 -6.97 2.53 16.21
CA ASP A 57 -6.85 2.28 14.78
C ASP A 57 -5.97 3.35 14.11
N GLN A 58 -6.08 4.62 14.54
CA GLN A 58 -5.22 5.70 14.05
C GLN A 58 -3.74 5.47 14.37
N LYS A 59 -3.42 4.95 15.56
CA LYS A 59 -2.03 4.57 15.92
C LYS A 59 -1.51 3.42 15.06
N LEU A 60 -2.34 2.41 14.80
CA LEU A 60 -1.98 1.31 13.90
C LEU A 60 -1.80 1.81 12.46
N TRP A 61 -2.53 2.85 12.07
CA TRP A 61 -2.39 3.47 10.75
C TRP A 61 -1.06 4.21 10.61
N GLU A 62 -0.64 4.93 11.65
CA GLU A 62 0.70 5.54 11.69
C GLU A 62 1.82 4.49 11.61
N GLU A 63 1.65 3.35 12.29
CA GLU A 63 2.57 2.21 12.20
C GLU A 63 2.62 1.66 10.76
N PHE A 64 1.47 1.46 10.13
CA PHE A 64 1.37 1.02 8.75
C PHE A 64 2.06 1.96 7.77
N ILE A 65 1.85 3.28 7.89
CA ILE A 65 2.48 4.28 7.02
C ILE A 65 4.01 4.30 7.18
N LYS A 66 4.52 4.07 8.40
CA LYS A 66 5.97 3.95 8.61
C LYS A 66 6.54 2.74 7.88
N LEU A 67 5.89 1.59 7.99
CA LEU A 67 6.29 0.38 7.28
C LEU A 67 6.19 0.56 5.75
N ASP A 68 5.11 1.18 5.26
CA ASP A 68 4.92 1.45 3.83
C ASP A 68 6.02 2.34 3.24
N ARG A 69 6.46 3.35 4.00
CA ARG A 69 7.62 4.18 3.61
C ARG A 69 8.90 3.37 3.52
N ILE A 70 9.15 2.46 4.46
CA ILE A 70 10.34 1.59 4.44
C ILE A 70 10.27 0.68 3.21
N LYS A 71 9.10 0.07 2.95
CA LYS A 71 8.87 -0.75 1.76
C LYS A 71 9.17 0.02 0.47
N LEU A 72 8.62 1.23 0.34
CA LEU A 72 8.83 2.06 -0.83
C LEU A 72 10.32 2.38 -1.06
N HIS A 73 11.05 2.69 0.01
CA HIS A 73 12.50 2.92 -0.10
C HIS A 73 13.25 1.65 -0.52
N LEU A 74 12.87 0.48 0.04
CA LEU A 74 13.43 -0.82 -0.35
C LEU A 74 13.16 -1.12 -1.83
N ASP A 75 11.92 -0.93 -2.28
CA ASP A 75 11.51 -1.14 -3.67
C ASP A 75 12.26 -0.18 -4.61
N MET A 76 12.42 1.09 -4.24
CA MET A 76 13.20 2.06 -5.00
C MET A 76 14.68 1.68 -5.10
N GLN A 77 15.28 1.24 -3.99
CA GLN A 77 16.67 0.78 -3.99
C GLN A 77 16.84 -0.47 -4.86
N ASN A 78 15.97 -1.47 -4.70
CA ASN A 78 15.97 -2.69 -5.50
C ASN A 78 15.83 -2.38 -6.99
N HIS A 79 14.99 -1.39 -7.34
CA HIS A 79 14.83 -0.93 -8.71
C HIS A 79 16.11 -0.29 -9.28
N LEU A 80 16.79 0.57 -8.50
CA LEU A 80 18.05 1.21 -8.91
C LEU A 80 19.21 0.21 -9.03
N GLU A 81 19.21 -0.85 -8.22
CA GLU A 81 20.22 -1.92 -8.27
C GLU A 81 19.93 -2.98 -9.35
N GLY A 82 18.81 -2.86 -10.08
CA GLY A 82 18.42 -3.80 -11.14
C GLY A 82 18.00 -5.18 -10.63
N LYS A 83 17.74 -5.32 -9.33
CA LYS A 83 17.30 -6.57 -8.67
C LYS A 83 15.80 -6.60 -8.33
N GLY A 84 15.10 -5.47 -8.48
CA GLY A 84 13.68 -5.32 -8.16
C GLY A 84 12.74 -5.44 -9.37
N THR A 85 11.47 -5.71 -9.11
CA THR A 85 10.39 -5.67 -10.11
C THR A 85 10.32 -4.29 -10.79
N PRO A 86 10.23 -4.21 -12.13
CA PRO A 86 10.14 -2.93 -12.82
C PRO A 86 8.90 -2.15 -12.39
N TYR A 87 9.07 -0.85 -12.14
CA TYR A 87 7.95 0.04 -11.87
C TYR A 87 7.01 0.06 -13.07
N SER A 88 5.78 -0.37 -12.86
CA SER A 88 4.74 -0.29 -13.88
C SER A 88 3.71 0.76 -13.47
N PRO A 89 3.42 1.80 -14.28
CA PRO A 89 2.46 2.86 -13.94
C PRO A 89 1.06 2.35 -13.55
N ARG A 90 0.74 1.11 -13.94
CA ARG A 90 -0.53 0.44 -13.67
C ARG A 90 -0.56 -0.43 -12.42
N HIS A 91 0.60 -0.91 -11.93
CA HIS A 91 0.69 -1.91 -10.85
C HIS A 91 1.72 -1.58 -9.76
N GLY A 92 2.47 -0.47 -9.89
CA GLY A 92 3.54 -0.11 -8.97
C GLY A 92 4.75 -1.04 -9.08
N PHE A 93 5.52 -1.12 -7.98
CA PHE A 93 6.61 -2.10 -7.80
C PHE A 93 5.98 -3.43 -7.32
N GLY A 94 5.68 -4.33 -8.26
CA GLY A 94 5.01 -5.60 -7.94
C GLY A 94 4.28 -6.27 -9.09
N GLY A 95 4.54 -5.87 -10.34
CA GLY A 95 4.06 -6.60 -11.51
C GLY A 95 4.83 -7.90 -11.65
N VAL A 96 4.24 -8.99 -11.18
CA VAL A 96 4.56 -10.41 -11.46
C VAL A 96 5.85 -10.63 -12.23
N SER A 97 6.84 -11.21 -11.55
CA SER A 97 7.93 -11.94 -12.17
C SER A 97 7.36 -13.08 -13.02
N SER A 98 7.00 -12.78 -14.25
CA SER A 98 6.91 -13.80 -15.29
C SER A 98 8.32 -13.95 -15.86
N GLU A 99 9.13 -14.77 -15.20
CA GLU A 99 10.13 -15.56 -15.92
C GLU A 99 9.36 -16.54 -16.83
N ALA A 100 9.19 -16.14 -18.09
CA ALA A 100 9.01 -17.01 -19.25
C ALA A 100 9.22 -16.12 -20.49
N ASP A 101 10.45 -16.03 -21.00
CA ASP A 101 11.02 -16.93 -22.01
C ASP A 101 10.78 -16.39 -23.43
N ASP A 102 11.90 -16.08 -24.08
CA ASP A 102 12.17 -16.21 -25.50
C ASP A 102 11.21 -15.55 -26.51
N SER A 103 11.54 -14.34 -26.95
CA SER A 103 11.70 -14.05 -28.38
C SER A 103 12.23 -12.64 -28.60
N ALA A 104 13.39 -12.58 -29.23
CA ALA A 104 13.89 -11.40 -29.90
C ALA A 104 12.81 -10.81 -30.82
N SER A 105 12.64 -9.48 -30.79
CA SER A 105 12.78 -8.69 -32.03
C SER A 105 12.90 -7.20 -31.68
N PRO A 106 14.01 -6.55 -32.09
CA PRO A 106 14.10 -5.11 -32.15
C PRO A 106 13.30 -4.64 -33.36
N TRP A 107 12.59 -3.52 -33.25
CA TRP A 107 12.53 -2.43 -34.24
C TRP A 107 11.92 -1.21 -33.54
#